data_AF-A0A7X2NUA5-F1
#
_entry.id   AF-A0A7X2NUA5-F1
#
_cell.length_a   1.000
_cell.length_b   1.000
_cell.length_c   1.000
_cell.angle_alpha   90.00
_cell.angle_beta   90.00
_cell.angle_gamma   90.00
#
_symmetry.space_group_name_H-M   'P 1'
#
loop_
_entity.id
_entity.type
_entity.pdbx_description
1 polymer ?
#
loop_
_entity_poly.entity_id
_entity_poly.type
_entity_poly.pdbx_seq_one_letter_code
_entity_poly.pdbx_strand_id
1 'polypeptide(L)'
;MKRKQNKGFTLAELLIVVAIIGVLVAISIPIFNNQLRKARLATNQANARAAYAAWVAQYIDEGMPQGVRYYTYHTSTGKLENMGAINFGCAVSRDWYANDPITDISEWKIGTHANITDRTLGSDVYEYWQMQVIDGKVMAYYALRNPAKHY
;
A
#
# COMPACT_ATOMS: atom_id res chain seq x y z
N MET A 1 10.54 -62.79 -21.95
CA MET A 1 9.77 -61.56 -21.64
C MET A 1 9.88 -61.25 -20.15
N LYS A 2 10.59 -60.19 -19.73
CA LYS A 2 10.61 -59.75 -18.32
C LYS A 2 9.32 -58.99 -18.00
N ARG A 3 8.49 -59.50 -17.09
CA ARG A 3 7.32 -58.75 -16.57
C ARG A 3 7.82 -57.59 -15.73
N LYS A 4 7.62 -56.35 -16.18
CA LYS A 4 7.79 -55.16 -15.35
C LYS A 4 6.71 -55.21 -14.26
N GLN A 5 7.12 -55.30 -12.99
CA GLN A 5 6.21 -55.12 -11.87
C GLN A 5 5.86 -53.63 -11.77
N ASN A 6 4.68 -53.26 -12.25
CA ASN A 6 4.14 -51.93 -12.01
C ASN A 6 3.70 -51.87 -10.54
N LYS A 7 4.58 -51.35 -9.68
CA LYS A 7 4.22 -51.02 -8.29
C LYS A 7 3.26 -49.82 -8.35
N GLY A 8 1.98 -50.08 -8.08
CA GLY A 8 0.97 -49.03 -7.92
C GLY A 8 1.17 -48.28 -6.60
N PHE A 9 0.80 -47.00 -6.57
CA PHE A 9 0.83 -46.17 -5.37
C PHE A 9 -0.21 -46.68 -4.36
N THR A 10 0.18 -46.82 -3.09
CA THR A 10 -0.73 -47.28 -2.03
C THR A 10 -1.55 -46.12 -1.48
N LEU A 11 -2.79 -46.38 -1.03
CA LEU A 11 -3.62 -45.38 -0.36
C LEU A 11 -2.96 -44.85 0.93
N ALA A 12 -2.22 -45.71 1.63
CA ALA A 12 -1.51 -45.34 2.84
C ALA A 12 -0.38 -44.34 2.57
N GLU A 13 0.38 -44.53 1.47
CA GLU A 13 1.39 -43.56 1.03
C GLU A 13 0.76 -42.20 0.73
N LEU A 14 -0.42 -42.17 0.10
CA LEU A 14 -1.13 -40.91 -0.17
C LEU A 14 -1.58 -40.21 1.12
N LEU A 15 -2.11 -40.96 2.07
CA LEU A 15 -2.65 -40.41 3.32
C LEU A 15 -1.57 -39.73 4.17
N ILE A 16 -0.39 -40.35 4.28
CA ILE A 16 0.72 -39.78 5.03
C ILE A 16 1.20 -38.47 4.38
N VAL A 17 1.24 -38.43 3.03
CA VAL A 17 1.67 -37.23 2.30
C VAL A 17 0.70 -36.06 2.53
N VAL A 18 -0.61 -36.30 2.43
CA VAL A 18 -1.62 -35.25 2.67
C VAL A 18 -1.58 -34.78 4.13
N ALA A 19 -1.36 -35.68 5.09
CA ALA A 19 -1.22 -35.32 6.50
C ALA A 19 -0.02 -34.38 6.73
N ILE A 20 1.15 -34.69 6.15
CA ILE A 20 2.34 -33.83 6.26
C ILE A 20 2.11 -32.47 5.59
N ILE A 21 1.53 -32.45 4.38
CA ILE A 21 1.20 -31.20 3.68
C ILE A 21 0.24 -30.35 4.51
N GLY A 22 -0.76 -30.95 5.15
CA GLY A 22 -1.71 -30.26 6.03
C GLY A 22 -1.03 -29.51 7.16
N VAL A 23 -0.07 -30.15 7.84
CA VAL A 23 0.72 -29.51 8.92
C VAL A 23 1.58 -28.36 8.38
N LEU A 24 2.25 -28.57 7.24
CA LEU A 24 3.07 -27.52 6.61
C LEU A 24 2.23 -26.30 6.21
N VAL A 25 1.07 -26.50 5.60
CA VAL A 25 0.17 -25.43 5.16
C VAL A 25 -0.37 -24.63 6.35
N ALA A 26 -0.76 -25.31 7.44
CA ALA A 26 -1.29 -24.67 8.64
C ALA A 26 -0.32 -23.63 9.25
N ILE A 27 0.98 -23.93 9.25
CA ILE A 27 2.02 -23.00 9.74
C ILE A 27 2.39 -21.96 8.66
N SER A 28 2.41 -22.37 7.39
CA SER A 28 2.90 -21.52 6.29
C SER A 28 1.96 -20.35 5.98
N ILE A 29 0.64 -20.54 6.02
CA ILE A 29 -0.34 -19.50 5.69
C ILE A 29 -0.20 -18.23 6.54
N PRO A 30 -0.24 -18.28 7.90
CA PRO A 30 -0.16 -17.07 8.72
C PRO A 30 1.18 -16.34 8.56
N ILE A 31 2.28 -17.11 8.42
CA ILE A 31 3.62 -16.55 8.19
C ILE A 31 3.65 -15.80 6.85
N PHE A 32 3.18 -16.44 5.78
CA PHE A 32 3.15 -15.85 4.45
C PHE A 32 2.27 -14.60 4.41
N ASN A 33 1.08 -14.64 5.02
CA ASN A 33 0.19 -13.49 5.10
C ASN A 33 0.84 -12.29 5.83
N ASN A 34 1.57 -12.54 6.91
CA ASN A 34 2.29 -11.47 7.60
C ASN A 34 3.43 -10.89 6.76
N GLN A 35 4.19 -11.74 6.06
CA GLN A 35 5.23 -11.29 5.12
C GLN A 35 4.65 -10.45 3.99
N LEU A 36 3.51 -10.86 3.43
CA LEU A 36 2.81 -10.12 2.39
C LEU A 36 2.37 -8.73 2.88
N ARG A 37 1.84 -8.62 4.10
CA ARG A 37 1.49 -7.33 4.71
C ARG A 37 2.72 -6.42 4.89
N LYS A 38 3.86 -6.98 5.33
CA LYS A 38 5.13 -6.23 5.43
C LYS A 38 5.63 -5.75 4.07
N ALA A 39 5.54 -6.60 3.04
CA ALA A 39 5.90 -6.21 1.68
C ALA A 39 5.03 -5.06 1.17
N ARG A 40 3.70 -5.14 1.38
CA ARG A 40 2.76 -4.06 1.03
C ARG A 40 3.08 -2.75 1.74
N LEU A 41 3.40 -2.79 3.04
CA LEU A 41 3.85 -1.61 3.80
C LEU A 41 5.11 -1.00 3.18
N ALA A 42 6.13 -1.82 2.90
CA ALA A 42 7.38 -1.35 2.32
C ALA A 42 7.15 -0.69 0.95
N THR A 43 6.29 -1.26 0.10
CA THR A 43 5.91 -0.67 -1.17
C THR A 43 5.21 0.68 -0.98
N ASN A 44 4.29 0.78 -0.03
CA ASN A 44 3.61 2.04 0.26
C ASN A 44 4.56 3.14 0.77
N GLN A 45 5.49 2.78 1.66
CA GLN A 45 6.54 3.70 2.11
C GLN A 45 7.43 4.16 0.94
N ALA A 46 7.81 3.25 0.04
CA ALA A 46 8.57 3.58 -1.15
C ALA A 46 7.80 4.52 -2.08
N ASN A 47 6.51 4.26 -2.30
CA ASN A 47 5.64 5.10 -3.13
C ASN A 47 5.47 6.51 -2.56
N ALA A 48 5.28 6.64 -1.23
CA ALA A 48 5.21 7.93 -0.58
C ALA A 48 6.53 8.71 -0.64
N ARG A 49 7.68 8.02 -0.54
CA ARG A 49 9.00 8.63 -0.75
C ARG A 49 9.19 9.08 -2.20
N ALA A 50 8.70 8.29 -3.17
CA ALA A 50 8.73 8.68 -4.58
C ALA A 50 7.86 9.93 -4.82
N ALA A 51 6.68 10.01 -4.19
CA ALA A 51 5.84 11.20 -4.22
C ALA A 51 6.59 12.43 -3.66
N TYR A 52 7.27 12.27 -2.53
CA TYR A 52 8.12 13.32 -1.96
C TYR A 52 9.23 13.77 -2.91
N ALA A 53 9.96 12.82 -3.50
CA ALA A 53 11.01 13.13 -4.46
C ALA A 53 10.48 13.85 -5.71
N ALA A 54 9.31 13.43 -6.22
CA ALA A 54 8.66 14.09 -7.34
C ALA A 54 8.24 15.53 -7.00
N TRP A 55 7.72 15.75 -5.77
CA TRP A 55 7.42 17.08 -5.27
C TRP A 55 8.67 17.95 -5.15
N VAL A 56 9.78 17.43 -4.60
CA VAL A 56 11.05 18.15 -4.52
C VAL A 56 11.56 18.55 -5.92
N ALA A 57 11.42 17.67 -6.91
CA ALA A 57 11.81 17.97 -8.29
C ALA A 57 10.97 19.12 -8.88
N GLN A 58 9.64 19.07 -8.75
CA GLN A 58 8.76 20.14 -9.21
C GLN A 58 8.98 21.46 -8.45
N TYR A 59 9.28 21.37 -7.15
CA TYR A 59 9.60 22.51 -6.29
C TYR A 59 10.82 23.29 -6.81
N ILE A 60 11.85 22.62 -7.31
CA ILE A 60 13.06 23.27 -7.83
C ILE A 60 12.73 24.11 -9.07
N ASP A 61 11.80 23.65 -9.91
CA ASP A 61 11.44 24.32 -11.16
C ASP A 61 10.39 25.44 -10.97
N GLU A 62 9.36 25.21 -10.15
CA GLU A 62 8.22 26.13 -9.97
C GLU A 62 8.39 27.12 -8.80
N GLY A 63 9.34 26.87 -7.90
CA GLY A 63 9.55 27.65 -6.69
C GLY A 63 8.66 27.23 -5.51
N MET A 64 8.89 27.83 -4.33
CA MET A 64 8.17 27.45 -3.11
C MET A 64 6.69 27.82 -3.19
N PRO A 65 5.77 26.85 -3.00
CA PRO A 65 4.37 27.17 -2.85
C PRO A 65 4.11 27.95 -1.57
N GLN A 66 3.40 29.07 -1.69
CA GLN A 66 2.92 29.87 -0.55
C GLN A 66 1.54 29.37 -0.10
N GLY A 67 1.37 29.17 1.21
CA GLY A 67 0.16 28.64 1.81
C GLY A 67 -0.03 27.15 1.59
N VAL A 68 -1.27 26.68 1.75
CA VAL A 68 -1.62 25.26 1.62
C VAL A 68 -1.73 24.87 0.15
N ARG A 69 -1.08 23.77 -0.22
CA ARG A 69 -1.20 23.11 -1.53
C ARG A 69 -1.32 21.62 -1.36
N TYR A 70 -2.03 20.98 -2.29
CA TYR A 70 -2.14 19.54 -2.35
C TYR A 70 -1.55 19.04 -3.67
N TYR A 71 -0.77 17.96 -3.58
CA TYR A 71 -0.19 17.29 -4.72
C TYR A 71 -0.65 15.84 -4.74
N THR A 72 -0.96 15.30 -5.91
CA THR A 72 -1.27 13.87 -6.09
C THR A 72 -0.19 13.21 -6.94
N TYR A 73 0.45 12.20 -6.38
CA TYR A 73 1.41 11.35 -7.08
C TYR A 73 0.71 10.07 -7.56
N HIS A 74 0.87 9.76 -8.84
CA HIS A 74 0.35 8.56 -9.47
C HIS A 74 1.45 7.50 -9.52
N THR A 75 1.31 6.39 -8.79
CA THR A 75 2.38 5.37 -8.72
C THR A 75 2.57 4.59 -10.02
N SER A 76 1.55 4.56 -10.88
CA SER A 76 1.59 3.87 -12.17
C SER A 76 2.33 4.68 -13.25
N THR A 77 2.20 6.00 -13.23
CA THR A 77 2.78 6.89 -14.24
C THR A 77 4.02 7.63 -13.75
N GLY A 78 4.26 7.65 -12.44
CA GLY A 78 5.34 8.42 -11.83
C GLY A 78 5.13 9.94 -11.90
N LYS A 79 3.93 10.40 -12.23
CA LYS A 79 3.61 11.82 -12.38
C LYS A 79 3.08 12.42 -11.09
N LEU A 80 3.47 13.67 -10.83
CA LEU A 80 2.90 14.51 -9.79
C LEU A 80 1.96 15.53 -10.42
N GLU A 81 0.79 15.71 -9.82
CA GLU A 81 -0.21 16.71 -10.24
C GLU A 81 -0.46 17.69 -9.09
N ASN A 82 -0.34 18.98 -9.38
CA ASN A 82 -0.68 20.05 -8.43
C ASN A 82 -2.19 20.27 -8.46
N MET A 83 -2.88 19.99 -7.35
CA MET A 83 -4.32 20.18 -7.22
C MET A 83 -4.69 21.59 -6.77
N GLY A 84 -3.71 22.45 -6.46
CA GLY A 84 -3.95 23.79 -5.93
C GLY A 84 -4.32 23.79 -4.44
N ALA A 85 -5.01 24.84 -4.01
CA ALA A 85 -5.37 25.09 -2.61
C ALA A 85 -6.73 24.49 -2.19
N ILE A 86 -7.33 23.61 -3.01
CA ILE A 86 -8.66 23.06 -2.71
C ILE A 86 -8.64 22.36 -1.36
N ASN A 87 -9.41 22.91 -0.42
CA ASN A 87 -9.76 22.26 0.84
C ASN A 87 -10.55 20.99 0.50
N PHE A 88 -10.22 19.84 1.09
CA PHE A 88 -10.89 18.58 0.81
C PHE A 88 -12.42 18.73 0.97
N GLY A 89 -13.14 18.75 -0.16
CA GLY A 89 -14.59 18.98 -0.23
C GLY A 89 -15.30 18.27 -1.38
N CYS A 90 -14.61 17.44 -2.17
CA CYS A 90 -15.23 16.41 -3.00
C CYS A 90 -14.32 15.17 -3.02
N ALA A 91 -14.61 14.05 -2.37
CA ALA A 91 -15.76 13.65 -1.59
C ALA A 91 -15.26 12.83 -0.39
N VAL A 92 -15.46 13.35 0.80
CA VAL A 92 -15.67 12.58 2.03
C VAL A 92 -16.38 13.50 3.00
N SER A 93 -17.41 12.94 3.62
CA SER A 93 -18.30 13.56 4.58
C SER A 93 -17.58 14.40 5.63
N ARG A 94 -18.31 15.33 6.23
CA ARG A 94 -17.95 16.14 7.40
C ARG A 94 -17.76 15.32 8.69
N ASP A 95 -17.56 14.02 8.54
CA ASP A 95 -17.20 13.06 9.56
C ASP A 95 -15.82 12.54 9.12
N TRP A 96 -14.83 12.60 10.02
CA TRP A 96 -13.47 12.08 9.81
C TRP A 96 -12.58 12.97 8.95
N TYR A 97 -11.95 13.96 9.60
CA TYR A 97 -10.54 14.21 9.30
C TYR A 97 -9.85 12.84 9.21
N ALA A 98 -8.91 12.63 8.29
CA ALA A 98 -7.92 11.59 8.55
C ALA A 98 -7.33 11.94 9.93
N ASN A 99 -7.81 11.27 10.98
CA ASN A 99 -7.73 11.83 12.33
C ASN A 99 -6.29 11.87 12.86
N ASP A 100 -5.33 11.31 12.11
CA ASP A 100 -3.92 11.58 12.25
C ASP A 100 -3.29 11.68 10.84
N PRO A 101 -3.04 12.89 10.29
CA PRO A 101 -2.18 13.00 9.10
C PRO A 101 -0.87 12.28 9.39
N ILE A 102 -0.51 11.27 8.60
CA ILE A 102 0.77 10.60 8.82
C ILE A 102 1.87 11.50 8.27
N THR A 103 2.75 11.95 9.14
CA THR A 103 3.71 13.02 8.85
C THR A 103 5.10 12.48 8.52
N ASP A 104 5.54 11.44 9.23
CA ASP A 104 6.84 10.80 9.02
C ASP A 104 6.69 9.37 8.45
N ILE A 105 7.14 9.18 7.21
CA ILE A 105 7.11 7.89 6.49
C ILE A 105 7.89 6.80 7.25
N SER A 106 8.93 7.17 7.99
CA SER A 106 9.77 6.23 8.73
C SER A 106 9.05 5.60 9.93
N GLU A 107 8.03 6.27 10.46
CA GLU A 107 7.26 5.79 11.61
C GLU A 107 6.09 4.86 11.22
N TRP A 108 5.82 4.73 9.92
CA TRP A 108 4.68 3.96 9.42
C TRP A 108 4.82 2.48 9.74
N LYS A 109 3.73 1.91 10.28
CA LYS A 109 3.66 0.50 10.69
C LYS A 109 2.47 -0.17 10.03
N ILE A 110 2.47 -1.50 10.07
CA ILE A 110 1.29 -2.26 9.69
C ILE A 110 0.16 -1.86 10.64
N GLY A 111 -1.00 -1.51 10.08
CA GLY A 111 -2.13 -1.04 10.89
C GLY A 111 -2.24 0.49 10.98
N THR A 112 -1.27 1.26 10.50
CA THR A 112 -1.40 2.73 10.43
C THR A 112 -2.48 3.11 9.41
N HIS A 113 -3.38 4.02 9.79
CA HIS A 113 -4.43 4.51 8.90
C HIS A 113 -3.85 5.56 7.96
N ALA A 114 -3.95 5.33 6.65
CA ALA A 114 -3.41 6.24 5.63
C ALA A 114 -4.48 6.72 4.64
N ASN A 115 -5.71 6.24 4.76
CA ASN A 115 -6.81 6.48 3.83
C ASN A 115 -8.08 6.81 4.64
N ILE A 116 -9.09 7.39 4.01
CA ILE A 116 -10.38 7.75 4.61
C ILE A 116 -11.30 6.51 4.82
N THR A 117 -10.90 5.34 4.31
CA THR A 117 -11.56 4.05 4.56
C THR A 117 -10.93 3.32 5.76
N ASP A 118 -11.61 2.32 6.33
CA ASP A 118 -11.14 1.46 7.45
C ASP A 118 -9.88 0.61 7.15
N ARG A 119 -9.17 0.92 6.06
CA ARG A 119 -8.00 0.18 5.59
C ARG A 119 -6.72 0.81 6.11
N THR A 120 -5.76 -0.07 6.39
CA THR A 120 -4.51 0.28 7.04
C THR A 120 -3.33 -0.07 6.16
N LEU A 121 -2.20 0.60 6.37
CA LEU A 121 -0.95 0.24 5.71
C LEU A 121 -0.64 -1.24 5.94
N GLY A 122 -0.30 -1.94 4.86
CA GLY A 122 -0.09 -3.37 4.85
C GLY A 122 -1.34 -4.19 4.49
N SER A 123 -2.56 -3.62 4.49
CA SER A 123 -3.73 -4.31 3.91
C SER A 123 -3.66 -4.33 2.39
N ASP A 124 -3.25 -3.23 1.75
CA ASP A 124 -3.20 -3.06 0.30
C ASP A 124 -2.03 -2.17 -0.14
N VAL A 125 -1.82 -2.08 -1.45
CA VAL A 125 -0.92 -1.10 -2.08
C VAL A 125 -1.75 -0.03 -2.76
N TYR A 126 -1.47 1.23 -2.44
CA TYR A 126 -2.22 2.38 -2.95
C TYR A 126 -1.62 2.91 -4.24
N GLU A 127 -2.50 3.29 -5.19
CA GLU A 127 -2.14 3.76 -6.53
C GLU A 127 -1.86 5.26 -6.59
N TYR A 128 -2.35 6.00 -5.59
CA TYR A 128 -2.23 7.44 -5.53
C TYR A 128 -1.75 7.85 -4.15
N TRP A 129 -0.82 8.78 -4.10
CA TRP A 129 -0.30 9.36 -2.87
C TRP A 129 -0.48 10.87 -2.91
N GLN A 130 -1.35 11.36 -2.05
CA GLN A 130 -1.55 12.77 -1.86
C GLN A 130 -0.66 13.31 -0.76
N MET A 131 -0.20 14.53 -0.97
CA MET A 131 0.64 15.25 -0.02
C MET A 131 0.07 16.62 0.24
N GLN A 132 -0.06 16.99 1.50
CA GLN A 132 -0.31 18.37 1.89
C GLN A 132 1.02 19.08 2.11
N VAL A 133 1.20 20.19 1.42
CA VAL A 133 2.36 21.05 1.53
C VAL A 133 1.89 22.40 2.07
N ILE A 134 2.54 22.88 3.12
CA ILE A 134 2.27 24.19 3.70
C ILE A 134 3.59 24.94 3.72
N ASP A 135 3.64 26.08 3.02
CA ASP A 135 4.80 26.96 2.96
C ASP A 135 6.11 26.21 2.62
N GLY A 136 6.03 25.34 1.62
CA GLY A 136 7.17 24.54 1.16
C GLY A 136 7.56 23.36 2.05
N LYS A 137 6.77 23.01 3.07
CA LYS A 137 6.99 21.82 3.89
C LYS A 137 5.86 20.81 3.71
N VAL A 138 6.21 19.54 3.49
CA VAL A 138 5.22 18.45 3.47
C VAL A 138 4.78 18.17 4.91
N MET A 139 3.48 18.29 5.15
CA MET A 139 2.87 18.19 6.48
C MET A 139 2.07 16.90 6.66
N ALA A 140 1.57 16.30 5.58
CA ALA A 140 0.76 15.12 5.66
C ALA A 140 0.81 14.30 4.37
N TYR A 141 0.68 12.99 4.50
CA TYR A 141 0.47 12.05 3.41
C TYR A 141 -0.90 11.38 3.52
N TYR A 142 -1.54 11.19 2.37
CA TYR A 142 -2.81 10.49 2.24
C TYR A 142 -2.72 9.50 1.09
N ALA A 143 -3.05 8.25 1.35
CA ALA A 143 -3.10 7.21 0.34
C ALA A 143 -4.50 7.16 -0.26
N LEU A 144 -4.63 7.21 -1.59
CA LEU A 144 -5.90 7.06 -2.29
C LEU A 144 -5.88 5.85 -3.22
N ARG A 145 -7.07 5.31 -3.48
CA ARG A 145 -7.30 4.26 -4.46
C ARG A 145 -7.99 4.85 -5.67
N ASN A 146 -7.79 4.25 -6.84
CA ASN A 146 -8.55 4.62 -8.03
C ASN A 146 -10.05 4.46 -7.75
N PRO A 147 -10.87 5.53 -7.84
CA PRO A 147 -12.31 5.42 -7.68
C PRO A 147 -12.94 4.47 -8.71
N ALA A 148 -12.32 4.28 -9.88
CA ALA A 148 -12.79 3.38 -10.93
C ALA A 148 -12.51 1.87 -10.68
N LYS A 149 -11.94 1.49 -9.54
CA LYS A 149 -11.70 0.06 -9.17
C LYS A 149 -12.62 -0.42 -8.04
N HIS A 150 -13.75 0.25 -7.85
CA HIS A 150 -14.82 -0.16 -6.94
C HIS A 150 -15.99 -0.76 -7.72
N TYR A 151 -15.78 -1.96 -8.25
CA TYR A 151 -16.84 -2.89 -8.68
C TYR A 151 -16.43 -4.29 -8.26
#